data_AF-A0A9D1C007-F1
#
_entry.id   AF-A0A9D1C007-F1
#
_cell.length_a   1.000
_cell.length_b   1.000
_cell.length_c   1.000
_cell.angle_alpha   90.00
_cell.angle_beta   90.00
_cell.angle_gamma   90.00
#
_symmetry.space_group_name_H-M   'P 1'
#
loop_
_entity.id
_entity.type
_entity.pdbx_description
1 polymer ?
#
loop_
_entity_poly.entity_id
_entity_poly.type
_entity_poly.pdbx_seq_one_letter_code
_entity_poly.pdbx_strand_id
1 'polypeptide(L)'
;MSQTAPLPIVKEDSEVTITFKLELVDGTLVEETPENEPMRFKIGDGTFISSLENMLVGLELGTSAKLSLSPERAFGLPDPENFQTMNKAEFPKDMALETGHVIGFNT
;
A
#
# COMPACT_ATOMS: atom_id res chain seq x y z
N MET A 1 -34.36 6.61 -26.33
CA MET A 1 -34.24 6.17 -24.93
C MET A 1 -33.02 5.27 -24.83
N SER A 2 -31.83 5.84 -24.62
CA SER A 2 -30.61 5.04 -24.47
C SER A 2 -30.61 4.47 -23.06
N GLN A 3 -30.88 3.17 -22.95
CA GLN A 3 -30.81 2.44 -21.69
C GLN A 3 -29.33 2.21 -21.39
N THR A 4 -28.74 3.04 -20.52
CA THR A 4 -27.37 2.85 -20.06
C THR A 4 -27.35 1.58 -19.22
N ALA A 5 -26.63 0.55 -19.68
CA ALA A 5 -26.40 -0.66 -18.89
C ALA A 5 -25.66 -0.29 -17.58
N PRO A 6 -25.94 -0.97 -16.46
CA PRO A 6 -25.24 -0.72 -15.21
C PRO A 6 -23.74 -0.98 -15.37
N LEU A 7 -22.91 -0.11 -14.79
CA LEU A 7 -21.47 -0.25 -14.83
C LEU A 7 -21.03 -1.50 -14.06
N PRO A 8 -19.88 -2.12 -14.42
CA PRO A 8 -19.36 -3.27 -13.69
C PRO A 8 -19.11 -2.95 -12.21
N ILE A 9 -19.39 -3.92 -11.34
CA ILE A 9 -19.14 -3.84 -9.90
C ILE A 9 -18.02 -4.82 -9.54
N VAL A 10 -17.07 -4.39 -8.72
CA VAL A 10 -15.98 -5.23 -8.22
C VAL A 10 -16.54 -6.34 -7.32
N LYS A 11 -16.08 -7.58 -7.55
CA LYS A 11 -16.43 -8.77 -6.77
C LYS A 11 -15.17 -9.47 -6.27
N GLU A 12 -15.34 -10.40 -5.33
CA GLU A 12 -14.35 -11.43 -5.03
C GLU A 12 -13.91 -12.09 -6.36
N ASP A 13 -12.60 -12.21 -6.59
CA ASP A 13 -11.95 -12.65 -7.85
C ASP A 13 -11.92 -11.68 -9.04
N SER A 14 -12.39 -10.44 -8.91
CA SER A 14 -12.29 -9.46 -10.02
C SER A 14 -10.84 -9.07 -10.31
N GLU A 15 -10.50 -8.97 -11.59
CA GLU A 15 -9.30 -8.24 -12.01
C GLU A 15 -9.62 -6.76 -12.07
N VAL A 16 -8.82 -5.96 -11.37
CA VAL A 16 -9.01 -4.52 -11.26
C VAL A 16 -7.75 -3.79 -11.69
N THR A 17 -7.95 -2.59 -12.23
CA THR A 17 -6.88 -1.67 -12.61
C THR A 17 -7.14 -0.36 -11.88
N ILE A 18 -6.22 0.05 -11.02
CA ILE A 18 -6.38 1.24 -10.18
C ILE A 18 -5.12 2.11 -10.23
N THR A 19 -5.30 3.39 -9.98
CA THR A 19 -4.25 4.26 -9.43
C THR A 19 -4.61 4.54 -7.97
N PHE A 20 -3.62 4.65 -7.10
CA PHE A 20 -3.82 4.94 -5.70
C PHE A 20 -2.72 5.84 -5.16
N LYS A 21 -3.04 6.47 -4.02
CA LYS A 21 -2.11 7.29 -3.24
C LYS A 21 -2.22 6.90 -1.77
N LEU A 22 -1.10 6.57 -1.15
CA LEU A 22 -0.97 6.26 0.26
C LEU A 22 -0.22 7.39 0.97
N GLU A 23 -0.87 7.97 1.97
CA GLU A 23 -0.32 9.07 2.76
C GLU A 23 -0.46 8.75 4.25
N LEU A 24 0.52 9.19 5.04
CA LEU A 24 0.38 9.26 6.50
C LEU A 24 -0.59 10.39 6.89
N VAL A 25 -1.07 10.36 8.14
CA VAL A 25 -2.03 11.35 8.66
C VAL A 25 -1.45 12.77 8.66
N ASP A 26 -0.12 12.90 8.71
CA ASP A 26 0.58 14.18 8.61
C ASP A 26 0.74 14.69 7.16
N GLY A 27 0.27 13.94 6.17
CA GLY A 27 0.36 14.26 4.74
C GLY A 27 1.63 13.77 4.07
N THR A 28 2.52 13.08 4.79
CA THR A 28 3.71 12.44 4.18
C THR A 28 3.27 11.39 3.16
N LEU A 29 3.68 11.56 1.91
CA LEU A 29 3.46 10.58 0.85
C LEU A 29 4.33 9.34 1.10
N VAL A 30 3.71 8.17 1.19
CA VAL A 30 4.39 6.89 1.36
C VAL A 30 4.58 6.22 0.00
N GLU A 31 3.50 6.14 -0.78
CA GLU A 31 3.51 5.48 -2.08
C GLU A 31 2.40 6.06 -2.97
N GLU A 32 2.66 6.16 -4.28
CA GLU A 32 1.65 6.47 -5.27
C GLU A 32 1.91 5.74 -6.58
N THR A 33 0.83 5.39 -7.28
CA THR A 33 0.93 4.91 -8.67
C THR A 33 0.87 6.11 -9.62
N PRO A 34 1.79 6.23 -10.59
CA PRO A 34 1.71 7.28 -11.60
C PRO A 34 0.41 7.21 -12.38
N GLU A 35 -0.17 8.35 -12.76
CA GLU A 35 -1.46 8.40 -13.49
C GLU A 35 -1.43 7.62 -14.81
N ASN A 36 -0.27 7.54 -15.45
CA ASN A 36 -0.05 6.84 -16.71
C ASN A 36 0.36 5.37 -16.55
N GLU A 37 0.57 4.89 -15.32
CA GLU A 37 1.02 3.53 -15.00
C GLU A 37 0.12 2.90 -13.93
N PRO A 38 -1.15 2.62 -14.25
CA PRO A 38 -2.06 2.03 -13.28
C PRO A 38 -1.65 0.60 -12.94
N MET A 39 -1.86 0.22 -11.69
CA MET A 39 -1.58 -1.13 -11.21
C MET A 39 -2.76 -2.05 -11.50
N ARG A 40 -2.48 -3.20 -12.13
CA ARG A 40 -3.47 -4.26 -12.37
C ARG A 40 -3.16 -5.46 -11.49
N PHE A 41 -4.17 -5.93 -10.78
CA PHE A 41 -4.08 -7.11 -9.93
C PHE A 41 -5.45 -7.79 -9.80
N LYS A 42 -5.47 -8.98 -9.21
CA LYS A 42 -6.70 -9.72 -8.95
C LYS A 42 -7.03 -9.65 -7.45
N ILE A 43 -8.28 -9.35 -7.11
CA ILE A 43 -8.74 -9.41 -5.71
C ILE A 43 -8.43 -10.80 -5.13
N GLY A 44 -7.73 -10.83 -4.01
CA GLY A 44 -7.31 -12.05 -3.30
C GLY A 44 -5.96 -12.62 -3.72
N ASP A 45 -5.20 -11.98 -4.62
CA ASP A 45 -3.88 -12.48 -5.04
C ASP A 45 -2.73 -12.13 -4.07
N GLY A 46 -3.01 -11.31 -3.05
CA GLY A 46 -2.05 -10.91 -2.03
C GLY A 46 -1.11 -9.79 -2.46
N THR A 47 -1.39 -9.12 -3.59
CA THR A 47 -0.70 -7.90 -4.00
C THR A 47 -0.91 -6.79 -2.97
N PHE A 48 -2.11 -6.71 -2.38
CA PHE A 48 -2.44 -5.74 -1.36
C PHE A 48 -2.85 -6.40 -0.05
N ILE A 49 -2.82 -5.60 1.02
CA ILE A 49 -3.43 -5.98 2.30
C ILE A 49 -4.92 -6.28 2.07
N SER A 50 -5.38 -7.40 2.61
CA SER A 50 -6.75 -7.89 2.39
C SER A 50 -7.83 -6.93 2.88
N SER A 51 -7.51 -6.09 3.87
CA SER A 51 -8.35 -4.98 4.30
C SER A 51 -8.61 -3.93 3.21
N LEU A 52 -7.62 -3.63 2.36
CA LEU A 52 -7.76 -2.70 1.24
C LEU A 52 -8.55 -3.37 0.11
N GLU A 53 -8.23 -4.62 -0.22
CA GLU A 53 -8.95 -5.38 -1.27
C GLU A 53 -10.44 -5.49 -0.96
N ASN A 54 -10.79 -5.79 0.30
CA ASN A 54 -12.18 -5.85 0.75
C ASN A 54 -12.94 -4.52 0.63
N MET A 55 -12.23 -3.39 0.64
CA MET A 55 -12.85 -2.07 0.46
C MET A 55 -13.12 -1.74 -1.01
N LEU A 56 -12.46 -2.43 -1.94
CA LEU A 56 -12.74 -2.30 -3.37
C LEU A 56 -13.98 -3.11 -3.78
N VAL A 57 -14.25 -4.23 -3.10
CA VAL A 57 -15.42 -5.07 -3.37
C VAL A 57 -16.72 -4.27 -3.18
N GLY A 58 -17.60 -4.33 -4.18
CA GLY A 58 -18.85 -3.59 -4.21
C GLY A 58 -18.75 -2.19 -4.80
N LEU A 59 -17.55 -1.69 -5.11
CA LEU A 59 -17.40 -0.42 -5.83
C LEU A 59 -17.77 -0.58 -7.31
N GLU A 60 -18.41 0.45 -7.85
CA GLU A 60 -18.73 0.56 -9.28
C GLU A 60 -17.51 1.08 -10.04
N LEU A 61 -17.32 0.62 -11.28
CA LEU A 61 -16.24 1.06 -12.15
C LEU A 61 -16.18 2.59 -12.26
N GLY A 62 -14.98 3.15 -12.10
CA GLY A 62 -14.74 4.60 -12.16
C GLY A 62 -14.95 5.33 -10.83
N THR A 63 -15.32 4.61 -9.76
CA THR A 63 -15.40 5.20 -8.42
C THR A 63 -14.02 5.59 -7.92
N SER A 64 -13.89 6.81 -7.38
CA SER A 64 -12.75 7.24 -6.56
C SER A 64 -13.18 7.30 -5.11
N ALA A 65 -12.35 6.75 -4.22
CA ALA A 65 -12.61 6.73 -2.79
C ALA A 65 -11.36 7.14 -2.01
N LYS A 66 -11.56 7.94 -0.95
CA LYS A 66 -10.52 8.23 0.04
C LYS A 66 -10.87 7.51 1.33
N LEU A 67 -9.91 6.74 1.83
CA LEU A 67 -10.13 5.81 2.92
C LEU A 67 -9.04 6.02 3.97
N SER A 68 -9.42 5.94 5.25
CA SER A 68 -8.48 5.96 6.36
C SER A 68 -8.48 4.60 7.04
N LEU A 69 -7.30 4.00 7.13
CA LEU A 69 -7.07 2.71 7.78
C LEU A 69 -6.37 2.95 9.11
N SER A 70 -6.83 2.25 10.15
CA SER A 70 -6.06 2.14 11.39
C SER A 70 -4.82 1.27 11.15
N PRO A 71 -3.78 1.39 11.98
CA PRO A 71 -2.58 0.57 11.84
C PRO A 71 -2.88 -0.93 11.78
N GLU A 72 -3.81 -1.42 12.61
CA GLU A 72 -4.20 -2.84 12.68
C GLU A 72 -4.87 -3.35 11.40
N ARG A 73 -5.47 -2.44 10.62
CA ARG A 73 -6.03 -2.74 9.30
C ARG A 73 -5.06 -2.45 8.17
N ALA A 74 -3.85 -1.99 8.45
CA ALA A 74 -2.82 -1.68 7.46
C ALA A 74 -1.57 -2.54 7.70
N PHE A 75 -0.54 -1.95 8.29
CA PHE A 75 0.78 -2.57 8.48
C PHE A 75 1.04 -3.05 9.92
N GLY A 76 0.02 -3.02 10.77
CA GLY A 76 0.14 -3.33 12.20
C GLY A 76 0.61 -2.15 13.05
N LEU A 77 0.66 -2.39 14.36
CA LEU A 77 1.29 -1.46 15.30
C LEU A 77 2.81 -1.58 15.21
N PRO A 78 3.56 -0.53 15.61
CA PRO A 78 5.01 -0.61 15.72
C PRO A 78 5.40 -1.82 16.57
N ASP A 79 6.23 -2.69 16.00
CA ASP A 79 6.76 -3.85 16.70
C ASP A 79 8.06 -3.48 17.43
N PRO A 80 8.12 -3.54 18.77
CA PRO A 80 9.34 -3.31 19.52
C PRO A 80 10.50 -4.20 19.11
N GLU A 81 10.24 -5.41 18.60
CA GLU A 81 11.27 -6.35 18.16
C GLU A 81 11.95 -5.90 16.84
N ASN A 82 11.32 -5.01 16.07
CA ASN A 82 11.93 -4.38 14.90
C ASN A 82 12.94 -3.28 15.26
N PHE A 83 13.04 -2.88 16.54
CA PHE A 83 14.04 -1.90 16.99
C PHE A 83 15.33 -2.61 17.44
N GLN A 84 16.33 -2.58 16.57
CA GLN A 84 17.63 -3.21 16.81
C GLN A 84 18.67 -2.18 17.22
N THR A 85 19.46 -2.48 18.26
CA THR A 85 20.66 -1.71 18.60
C THR A 85 21.89 -2.48 18.13
N MET A 86 22.60 -1.92 17.15
CA MET A 86 23.78 -2.52 16.55
C MET A 86 25.05 -1.74 16.89
N ASN A 87 26.19 -2.42 16.92
CA ASN A 87 27.48 -1.76 17.10
C ASN A 87 27.88 -1.10 15.77
N LYS A 88 28.31 0.17 15.80
CA LYS A 88 28.79 0.88 14.60
C LYS A 88 29.90 0.13 13.85
N ALA A 89 30.68 -0.71 14.54
CA ALA A 89 31.72 -1.53 13.95
C ALA A 89 31.21 -2.68 13.05
N GLU A 90 29.92 -3.04 13.15
CA GLU A 90 29.27 -4.05 12.30
C GLU A 90 28.94 -3.53 10.91
N PHE A 91 28.96 -2.21 10.71
CA PHE A 91 28.74 -1.57 9.42
C PHE A 91 30.07 -1.43 8.64
N PRO A 92 30.03 -1.41 7.29
CA PRO A 92 31.21 -1.14 6.47
C PRO A 92 31.88 0.19 6.86
N LYS A 93 33.22 0.20 6.98
CA LYS A 93 33.97 1.37 7.48
C LYS A 93 33.89 2.60 6.56
N ASP A 94 33.61 2.37 5.29
CA ASP A 94 33.44 3.34 4.23
C ASP A 94 31.98 3.80 4.07
N MET A 95 31.06 3.25 4.86
CA MET A 95 29.66 3.66 4.89
C MET A 95 29.45 4.81 5.89
N ALA A 96 28.98 5.96 5.38
CA ALA A 96 28.49 7.03 6.24
C ALA A 96 27.12 6.65 6.82
N LEU A 97 27.01 6.58 8.15
CA LEU A 97 25.75 6.34 8.84
C LEU A 97 25.06 7.67 9.12
N GLU A 98 23.87 7.85 8.55
CA GLU A 98 23.06 9.05 8.69
C GLU A 98 21.61 8.68 8.99
N THR A 99 20.91 9.56 9.71
CA THR A 99 19.49 9.39 10.01
C THR A 99 18.70 9.35 8.70
N GLY A 100 17.83 8.35 8.54
CA GLY A 100 17.02 8.17 7.34
C GLY A 100 17.64 7.28 6.27
N HIS A 101 18.87 6.79 6.45
CA HIS A 101 19.42 5.77 5.56
C HIS A 101 18.63 4.46 5.66
N VAL A 102 18.20 3.94 4.51
CA VAL A 102 17.62 2.62 4.37
C VAL A 102 18.74 1.63 4.15
N ILE A 103 18.93 0.70 5.08
CA ILE A 103 19.98 -0.32 5.06
C ILE A 103 19.30 -1.68 5.13
N GLY A 104 19.48 -2.51 4.11
CA GLY A 104 19.09 -3.92 4.19
C GLY A 104 20.09 -4.68 5.04
N PHE A 105 19.62 -5.39 6.05
CA PHE A 105 20.42 -6.28 6.87
C PHE A 105 19.70 -7.61 7.04
N ASN A 106 20.48 -8.67 7.21
CA ASN A 106 19.96 -9.99 7.54
C ASN A 106 20.30 -10.27 9.00
N THR A 107 19.30 -10.69 9.78
CA THR A 107 19.45 -11.20 11.15
C THR A 107 19.69 -12.70 11.18
#